data_AF-A0A833MY54-F1
#
_entry.id   AF-A0A833MY54-F1
#
_cell.length_a   1.000
_cell.length_b   1.000
_cell.length_c   1.000
_cell.angle_alpha   90.00
_cell.angle_beta   90.00
_cell.angle_gamma   90.00
#
_symmetry.space_group_name_H-M   'P 1'
#
loop_
_entity.id
_entity.type
_entity.pdbx_description
1 polymer ?
#
loop_
_entity_poly.entity_id
_entity_poly.type
_entity_poly.pdbx_seq_one_letter_code
_entity_poly.pdbx_strand_id
1 'polypeptide(L)'
;MCRGRSCPRPTLAADTLLDRKRPILTSIPGIGQRIAAVLITDLPKPGALDRKAAASLAGMASHPTQSGRYPGRHAIAGGRPCLLSAFYMAGMVAARTCPTFKEPYRATRAAGKPAKVVTGRRLVVLVNALVKDDKTFAEINLMA
;
A
#
# COMPACT_ATOMS: atom_id res chain seq x y z
N MET A 1 -9.59 -2.31 17.72
CA MET A 1 -10.74 -1.50 17.26
C MET A 1 -10.40 -0.02 17.32
N CYS A 2 -10.42 0.69 16.18
CA CYS A 2 -10.41 2.17 16.19
C CYS A 2 -11.83 2.65 16.45
N ARG A 3 -12.09 3.13 17.66
CA ARG A 3 -13.35 3.78 18.03
C ARG A 3 -13.41 5.16 17.34
N GLY A 4 -14.42 5.35 16.49
CA GLY A 4 -15.10 6.65 16.35
C GLY A 4 -14.43 7.82 15.62
N ARG A 5 -13.19 7.75 15.12
CA ARG A 5 -12.69 8.80 14.22
C ARG A 5 -13.06 8.47 12.79
N SER A 6 -14.17 9.04 12.32
CA SER A 6 -14.47 9.19 10.90
C SER A 6 -13.21 9.62 10.19
N CYS A 7 -12.67 8.75 9.32
CA CYS A 7 -11.48 9.06 8.55
C CYS A 7 -11.74 10.40 7.84
N PRO A 8 -10.90 11.44 8.03
CA PRO A 8 -11.16 12.76 7.46
C PRO A 8 -11.39 12.58 5.96
N ARG A 9 -12.53 13.08 5.45
CA ARG A 9 -12.71 13.17 4.00
C ARG A 9 -11.59 14.06 3.51
N PRO A 10 -10.67 13.60 2.66
CA PRO A 10 -9.59 14.44 2.20
C PRO A 10 -10.22 15.58 1.39
N THR A 11 -10.34 16.75 1.99
CA THR A 11 -10.67 18.00 1.31
C THR A 11 -9.49 18.33 0.42
N LEU A 12 -9.64 18.14 -0.89
CA LEU A 12 -8.58 18.28 -1.91
C LEU A 12 -8.10 19.74 -2.10
N ALA A 13 -8.31 20.62 -1.13
CA ALA A 13 -8.01 22.03 -1.23
C ALA A 13 -6.48 22.28 -1.14
N ALA A 14 -5.91 22.60 -2.30
CA ALA A 14 -4.84 23.60 -2.48
C ALA A 14 -3.44 23.36 -1.89
N ASP A 15 -2.83 22.19 -2.11
CA ASP A 15 -1.38 22.02 -1.94
C ASP A 15 -0.70 21.74 -3.28
N THR A 16 0.10 22.67 -3.77
CA THR A 16 0.85 22.59 -5.05
C THR A 16 1.87 21.45 -5.09
N LEU A 17 2.32 20.95 -3.94
CA LEU A 17 3.16 19.74 -3.84
C LEU A 17 2.38 18.44 -4.00
N LEU A 18 1.06 18.45 -3.75
CA LEU A 18 0.19 17.30 -3.93
C LEU A 18 -0.03 17.00 -5.42
N ASP A 19 0.08 18.02 -6.28
CA ASP A 19 -0.28 17.91 -7.70
C ASP A 19 0.69 17.05 -8.52
N ARG A 20 1.99 17.06 -8.19
CA ARG A 20 3.01 16.25 -8.91
C ARG A 20 2.98 14.77 -8.55
N LYS A 21 2.66 14.43 -7.30
CA LYS A 21 2.62 13.02 -6.83
C LYS A 21 1.29 12.33 -7.15
N ARG A 22 0.20 13.08 -7.28
CA ARG A 22 -1.12 12.56 -7.69
C ARG A 22 -1.08 11.75 -8.99
N PRO A 23 -0.57 12.25 -10.13
CA PRO A 23 -0.57 11.52 -11.40
C PRO A 23 0.25 10.23 -11.32
N ILE A 24 1.38 10.26 -10.62
CA ILE A 24 2.21 9.07 -10.36
C ILE A 24 1.40 8.02 -9.57
N LEU A 25 0.72 8.44 -8.49
CA LEU A 25 -0.08 7.54 -7.67
C LEU A 25 -1.30 6.99 -8.42
N THR A 26 -2.03 7.83 -9.16
CA THR A 26 -3.23 7.41 -9.91
C THR A 26 -2.90 6.56 -11.14
N SER A 27 -1.65 6.57 -11.61
CA SER A 27 -1.20 5.66 -12.67
C SER A 27 -1.18 4.20 -12.22
N ILE A 28 -1.14 3.96 -10.90
CA ILE A 28 -1.08 2.62 -10.33
C ILE A 28 -2.49 2.01 -10.34
N PRO A 29 -2.66 0.80 -10.90
CA PRO A 29 -3.93 0.10 -10.89
C PRO A 29 -4.45 -0.10 -9.46
N GLY A 30 -5.69 0.31 -9.22
CA GLY A 30 -6.32 0.22 -7.90
C GLY A 30 -6.11 1.42 -6.99
N ILE A 31 -5.30 2.42 -7.38
CA ILE A 31 -5.20 3.70 -6.68
C ILE A 31 -6.05 4.73 -7.42
N GLY A 32 -7.24 5.03 -6.86
CA GLY A 32 -8.07 6.13 -7.31
C GLY A 32 -7.77 7.44 -6.57
N GLN A 33 -8.39 8.54 -7.00
CA GLN A 33 -8.19 9.88 -6.42
C GLN A 33 -8.35 9.93 -4.89
N ARG A 34 -9.31 9.17 -4.35
CA ARG A 34 -9.54 9.08 -2.90
C ARG A 34 -8.38 8.40 -2.17
N ILE A 35 -7.87 7.30 -2.73
CA ILE A 35 -6.76 6.55 -2.14
C ILE A 35 -5.47 7.36 -2.27
N ALA A 36 -5.23 8.02 -3.41
CA ALA A 36 -4.13 8.94 -3.61
C ALA A 36 -4.14 10.08 -2.59
N ALA A 37 -5.30 10.66 -2.31
CA ALA A 37 -5.41 11.72 -1.31
C ALA A 37 -5.07 11.22 0.11
N VAL A 38 -5.59 10.04 0.51
CA VAL A 38 -5.25 9.40 1.80
C VAL A 38 -3.76 9.08 1.88
N LEU A 39 -3.17 8.59 0.80
CA LEU A 39 -1.73 8.34 0.71
C LEU A 39 -0.94 9.62 0.96
N ILE A 40 -1.35 10.74 0.40
CA ILE A 40 -0.59 11.97 0.57
C ILE A 40 -0.79 12.58 1.96
N THR A 41 -2.00 12.53 2.53
CA THR A 41 -2.27 13.04 3.88
C THR A 41 -1.62 12.19 4.96
N ASP A 42 -1.64 10.87 4.79
CA ASP A 42 -1.21 9.93 5.81
C ASP A 42 0.22 9.42 5.65
N LEU A 43 0.82 9.59 4.46
CA LEU A 43 2.21 9.23 4.17
C LEU A 43 3.01 10.53 3.90
N PRO A 44 3.51 11.23 4.94
CA PRO A 44 4.08 12.56 4.80
C PRO A 44 5.38 12.63 3.97
N LYS A 45 6.04 11.50 3.69
CA LYS A 45 7.25 11.42 2.84
C LYS A 45 7.27 10.14 1.98
N PRO A 46 6.44 10.04 0.93
CA PRO A 46 6.55 8.94 -0.01
C PRO A 46 7.85 9.10 -0.82
N GLY A 47 8.65 8.05 -0.92
CA GLY A 47 9.92 8.01 -1.67
C GLY A 47 11.19 8.03 -0.80
N ALA A 48 11.12 8.53 0.43
CA ALA A 48 12.27 8.63 1.34
C ALA A 48 12.36 7.50 2.38
N LEU A 49 11.30 6.69 2.50
CA LEU A 49 11.19 5.65 3.52
C LEU A 49 11.83 4.34 3.03
N ASP A 50 12.47 3.61 3.94
CA ASP A 50 12.89 2.23 3.68
C ASP A 50 11.67 1.32 3.46
N ARG A 51 11.84 0.24 2.69
CA ARG A 51 10.77 -0.72 2.36
C ARG A 51 10.05 -1.25 3.60
N LYS A 52 10.78 -1.50 4.69
CA LYS A 52 10.23 -2.00 5.96
C LYS A 52 9.50 -0.90 6.72
N ALA A 53 10.03 0.33 6.70
CA ALA A 53 9.41 1.50 7.32
C ALA A 53 8.10 1.89 6.62
N ALA A 54 8.09 1.90 5.28
CA ALA A 54 6.89 2.16 4.48
C ALA A 54 5.80 1.11 4.76
N ALA A 55 6.16 -0.18 4.78
CA ALA A 55 5.23 -1.26 5.11
C ALA A 55 4.69 -1.16 6.54
N SER A 56 5.53 -0.77 7.51
CA SER A 56 5.13 -0.58 8.91
C SER A 56 4.14 0.58 9.06
N LEU A 57 4.42 1.72 8.42
CA LEU A 57 3.58 2.92 8.48
C LEU A 57 2.21 2.69 7.82
N ALA A 58 2.18 1.91 6.74
CA ALA A 58 0.96 1.48 6.06
C ALA A 58 0.17 0.39 6.83
N GLY A 59 0.69 -0.15 7.93
CA GLY A 59 0.07 -1.27 8.64
C GLY A 59 0.11 -2.58 7.84
N MET A 60 1.09 -2.75 6.94
CA MET A 60 1.27 -3.93 6.10
C MET A 60 2.51 -4.76 6.51
N ALA A 61 3.20 -4.35 7.58
CA ALA A 61 4.28 -5.12 8.17
C ALA A 61 3.73 -6.30 8.97
N SER A 62 4.14 -7.52 8.60
CA SER A 62 3.89 -8.72 9.39
C SER A 62 4.89 -8.77 10.54
N HIS A 63 4.42 -8.67 11.77
CA HIS A 63 5.28 -8.82 12.94
C HIS A 63 5.25 -10.29 13.40
N PRO A 64 6.40 -11.00 13.42
CA PRO A 64 6.46 -12.31 14.05
C PRO A 64 6.25 -12.13 15.55
N THR A 65 5.17 -12.70 16.08
CA THR A 65 4.98 -12.78 17.54
C THR A 65 5.53 -14.13 17.97
N GLN A 66 6.79 -14.17 18.42
CA GLN A 66 7.39 -15.37 19.00
C GLN A 66 7.61 -15.11 20.50
N SER A 67 6.65 -15.50 21.33
CA SER A 67 6.82 -15.56 22.77
C SER A 67 7.39 -16.93 23.14
N GLY A 68 8.70 -17.11 22.97
CA GLY A 68 9.48 -18.24 23.51
C GLY A 68 9.13 -19.65 22.99
N ARG A 69 7.97 -20.20 23.35
CA ARG A 69 7.58 -21.61 23.17
C ARG A 69 6.50 -21.88 22.12
N TYR A 70 5.90 -20.84 21.55
CA TYR A 70 4.87 -20.99 20.51
C TYR A 70 5.31 -20.26 19.24
N PRO A 71 5.27 -20.89 18.05
CA PRO A 71 5.29 -20.16 16.80
C PRO A 71 3.95 -19.41 16.71
N GLY A 72 3.90 -18.20 17.28
CA GLY A 72 2.71 -17.36 17.23
C GLY A 72 2.38 -16.98 15.79
N ARG A 73 1.12 -16.61 15.56
CA ARG A 73 0.67 -16.16 14.24
C ARG A 73 1.37 -14.85 13.88
N HIS A 74 1.81 -14.72 12.63
CA HIS A 74 2.24 -13.43 12.09
C HIS A 74 1.03 -12.51 11.97
N ALA A 75 0.90 -11.58 12.91
CA ALA A 75 -0.16 -10.60 12.91
C ALA A 75 0.35 -9.27 12.32
N ILE A 76 -0.56 -8.55 11.69
CA ILE A 76 -0.37 -7.14 11.42
C ILE A 76 -0.63 -6.42 12.74
N ALA A 77 0.33 -5.61 13.18
CA ALA A 77 0.20 -4.78 14.37
C ALA A 77 0.68 -3.36 14.04
N GLY A 78 -0.09 -2.36 14.46
CA GLY A 78 0.24 -0.94 14.23
C GLY A 78 -0.17 -0.40 12.86
N GLY A 79 0.38 0.77 12.52
CA GLY A 79 0.10 1.52 11.29
C GLY A 79 -1.13 2.44 11.37
N ARG A 80 -1.36 3.21 10.31
CA ARG A 80 -2.56 4.07 10.20
C ARG A 80 -3.72 3.27 9.59
N PRO A 81 -4.89 3.17 10.27
CA PRO A 81 -5.99 2.32 9.82
C PRO A 81 -6.55 2.75 8.45
N CYS A 82 -6.54 4.05 8.15
CA CYS A 82 -6.96 4.56 6.85
C CYS A 82 -6.02 4.13 5.71
N LEU A 83 -4.70 4.15 5.95
CA LEU A 83 -3.72 3.64 4.98
C LEU A 83 -3.89 2.14 4.78
N LEU A 84 -4.07 1.38 5.85
CA LEU A 84 -4.29 -0.07 5.77
C LEU A 84 -5.51 -0.39 4.90
N SER A 85 -6.65 0.25 5.15
CA SER A 85 -7.86 0.07 4.34
C SER A 85 -7.64 0.49 2.88
N ALA A 86 -6.93 1.58 2.64
CA ALA A 86 -6.64 2.08 1.30
C ALA A 86 -5.75 1.12 0.51
N PHE A 87 -4.65 0.64 1.09
CA PHE A 87 -3.75 -0.34 0.47
C PHE A 87 -4.40 -1.71 0.30
N TYR A 88 -5.27 -2.12 1.21
CA TYR A 88 -6.03 -3.35 1.09
C TYR A 88 -6.98 -3.29 -0.11
N MET A 89 -7.74 -2.20 -0.25
CA MET A 89 -8.64 -2.00 -1.39
C MET A 89 -7.86 -1.88 -2.70
N ALA A 90 -6.78 -1.09 -2.73
CA ALA A 90 -5.93 -0.95 -3.90
C ALA A 90 -5.31 -2.29 -4.33
N GLY A 91 -4.79 -3.08 -3.38
CA GLY A 91 -4.20 -4.38 -3.65
C GLY A 91 -5.19 -5.39 -4.23
N MET A 92 -6.45 -5.37 -3.78
CA MET A 92 -7.50 -6.24 -4.35
C MET A 92 -7.85 -5.86 -5.79
N VAL A 93 -7.91 -4.56 -6.10
CA VAL A 93 -8.16 -4.10 -7.47
C VAL A 93 -6.97 -4.44 -8.36
N ALA A 94 -5.74 -4.13 -7.92
CA ALA A 94 -4.51 -4.42 -8.65
C ALA A 94 -4.37 -5.91 -8.99
N ALA A 95 -4.68 -6.81 -8.05
CA ALA A 95 -4.65 -8.26 -8.28
C ALA A 95 -5.69 -8.75 -9.30
N ARG A 96 -6.74 -7.97 -9.56
CA ARG A 96 -7.78 -8.30 -10.56
C ARG A 96 -7.46 -7.69 -11.93
N THR A 97 -7.01 -6.44 -11.95
CA THR A 97 -6.84 -5.66 -13.19
C THR A 97 -5.50 -5.92 -13.86
N CYS A 98 -4.43 -6.23 -13.10
CA CYS A 98 -3.07 -6.30 -13.64
C CYS A 98 -2.44 -7.69 -13.49
N PRO A 99 -1.90 -8.27 -14.58
CA PRO A 99 -1.30 -9.60 -14.56
C PRO A 99 -0.11 -9.68 -13.60
N THR A 100 0.72 -8.63 -13.54
CA THR A 100 1.90 -8.48 -12.67
C THR A 100 1.58 -8.72 -11.18
N PHE A 101 0.37 -8.38 -10.74
CA PHE A 101 -0.08 -8.61 -9.35
C PHE A 101 -0.94 -9.88 -9.20
N LYS A 102 -1.52 -10.38 -10.30
CA LYS A 102 -2.44 -11.52 -10.33
C LYS A 102 -1.73 -12.84 -10.07
N GLU A 103 -0.61 -13.08 -10.75
CA GLU A 103 0.19 -14.29 -10.58
C GLU A 103 0.73 -14.47 -9.16
N PRO A 104 1.42 -13.48 -8.56
CA PRO A 104 1.90 -13.63 -7.19
C PRO A 104 0.77 -13.71 -6.18
N TYR A 105 -0.36 -13.06 -6.43
CA TYR A 105 -1.56 -13.21 -5.60
C TYR A 105 -2.08 -14.66 -5.64
N ARG A 106 -2.19 -15.26 -6.83
CA ARG A 106 -2.62 -16.66 -7.00
C ARG A 106 -1.64 -17.63 -6.35
N ALA A 107 -0.34 -17.47 -6.58
CA ALA A 107 0.70 -18.31 -5.99
C ALA A 107 0.68 -18.23 -4.46
N THR A 108 0.54 -17.02 -3.89
CA THR A 108 0.47 -16.84 -2.44
C THR A 108 -0.80 -17.44 -1.85
N ARG A 109 -1.93 -17.34 -2.56
CA ARG A 109 -3.20 -17.94 -2.17
C ARG A 109 -3.13 -19.47 -2.20
N ALA A 110 -2.51 -20.05 -3.23
CA ALA A 110 -2.28 -21.49 -3.33
C ALA A 110 -1.37 -22.00 -2.20
N ALA A 111 -0.38 -21.22 -1.79
CA ALA A 111 0.50 -21.52 -0.66
C ALA A 111 -0.16 -21.36 0.73
N GLY A 112 -1.47 -21.05 0.81
CA GLY A 112 -2.18 -20.89 2.09
C GLY A 112 -1.80 -19.65 2.90
N LYS A 113 -0.98 -18.74 2.35
CA LYS A 113 -0.55 -17.51 3.02
C LYS A 113 -1.61 -16.41 2.83
N PRO A 114 -1.67 -15.40 3.72
CA PRO A 114 -2.62 -14.29 3.59
C PRO A 114 -2.29 -13.40 2.38
N ALA A 115 -2.76 -13.82 1.20
CA ALA A 115 -2.41 -13.23 -0.10
C ALA A 115 -2.71 -11.74 -0.18
N LYS A 116 -3.78 -11.27 0.48
CA LYS A 116 -4.16 -9.86 0.52
C LYS A 116 -3.10 -8.99 1.19
N VAL A 117 -2.51 -9.48 2.28
CA VAL A 117 -1.46 -8.79 3.02
C VAL A 117 -0.17 -8.74 2.21
N VAL A 118 0.17 -9.86 1.56
CA VAL A 118 1.36 -9.94 0.72
C VAL A 118 1.26 -9.00 -0.49
N THR A 119 0.10 -8.98 -1.17
CA THR A 119 -0.13 -8.09 -2.32
C THR A 119 -0.13 -6.62 -1.91
N GLY A 120 -0.80 -6.24 -0.82
CA GLY A 120 -0.77 -4.86 -0.37
C GLY A 120 0.64 -4.43 0.06
N ARG A 121 1.44 -5.31 0.68
CA ARG A 121 2.85 -5.01 1.03
C ARG A 121 3.70 -4.77 -0.22
N ARG A 122 3.51 -5.56 -1.28
CA ARG A 122 4.18 -5.32 -2.58
C ARG A 122 3.77 -3.98 -3.17
N LEU A 123 2.49 -3.62 -3.06
CA LEU A 123 1.96 -2.36 -3.56
C LEU A 123 2.54 -1.14 -2.81
N VAL A 124 2.70 -1.24 -1.48
CA VAL A 124 3.38 -0.19 -0.68
C VAL A 124 4.82 0.03 -1.14
N VAL A 125 5.57 -1.05 -1.37
CA VAL A 125 6.97 -0.98 -1.82
C VAL A 125 7.04 -0.36 -3.22
N LEU A 126 6.12 -0.74 -4.12
CA LEU A 126 6.05 -0.20 -5.47
C LEU A 126 5.68 1.27 -5.49
N VAL A 127 4.69 1.70 -4.70
CA VAL A 127 4.35 3.12 -4.53
C VAL A 127 5.56 3.92 -4.05
N ASN A 128 6.27 3.40 -3.05
CA ASN A 128 7.44 4.09 -2.52
C ASN A 128 8.60 4.14 -3.53
N ALA A 129 8.78 3.11 -4.36
CA ALA A 129 9.78 3.10 -5.43
C ALA A 129 9.41 4.10 -6.55
N LEU A 130 8.17 4.09 -7.03
CA LEU A 130 7.69 4.98 -8.09
C LEU A 130 7.80 6.46 -7.70
N VAL A 131 7.45 6.80 -6.46
CA VAL A 131 7.58 8.17 -5.98
C VAL A 131 9.04 8.55 -5.70
N LYS A 132 9.93 7.58 -5.45
CA LYS A 132 11.37 7.84 -5.33
C LYS A 132 12.01 8.11 -6.69
N ASP A 133 11.59 7.38 -7.70
CA ASP A 133 12.13 7.47 -9.07
C ASP A 133 11.39 8.53 -9.93
N ASP A 134 10.34 9.16 -9.40
CA ASP A 134 9.43 10.09 -10.10
C ASP A 134 8.90 9.53 -11.44
N LYS A 135 8.63 8.21 -11.49
CA LYS A 135 8.16 7.49 -12.69
C LYS A 135 6.69 7.09 -12.57
N THR A 136 6.00 6.96 -13.70
CA THR A 136 4.63 6.43 -13.73
C THR A 136 4.61 4.91 -13.86
N PHE A 137 3.54 4.27 -13.36
CA PHE A 137 3.39 2.82 -13.44
C PHE A 137 3.27 2.31 -14.88
N ALA A 138 2.69 3.11 -15.79
CA ALA A 138 2.55 2.77 -17.19
C ALA A 138 3.91 2.55 -17.88
N GLU A 139 4.93 3.32 -17.50
CA GLU A 139 6.29 3.18 -18.05
C GLU A 139 6.99 1.90 -17.57
N ILE A 140 6.74 1.46 -16.34
CA ILE A 140 7.33 0.23 -15.80
C ILE A 140 6.76 -1.03 -16.48
N ASN A 141 5.47 -1.01 -16.81
CA ASN A 141 4.81 -2.14 -17.48
C ASN A 141 5.09 -2.20 -18.99
N LEU A 142 5.79 -1.21 -19.56
CA LEU A 142 6.24 -1.19 -20.96
C LEU A 142 7.70 -1.72 -21.13
N MET A 143 8.41 -1.94 -20.01
CA MET A 143 9.81 -2.40 -19.98
C MET A 143 9.98 -3.80 -19.36
N ALA A 144 8.90 -4.54 -19.12
CA ALA A 144 8.91 -5.89 -18.56
C ALA A 144 8.35 -6.92 -19.54
#